data_AF-A0A962UND2-F1
#
_entry.id   AF-A0A962UND2-F1
#
_cell.length_a   1.000
_cell.length_b   1.000
_cell.length_c   1.000
_cell.angle_alpha   90.00
_cell.angle_beta   90.00
_cell.angle_gamma   90.00
#
_symmetry.space_group_name_H-M   'P 1'
#
loop_
_entity.id
_entity.type
_entity.pdbx_description
1 polymer ?
#
loop_
_entity_poly.entity_id
_entity_poly.type
_entity_poly.pdbx_seq_one_letter_code
_entity_poly.pdbx_strand_id
1 'polypeptide(L)' 'MNFRTLPTTGELPRALYTSEQVRGFDRLAIGEFSIPGLELMERAGRAAFDLLRRRWPQAQRVAVLAGTGNNAGDGFV' A
#
# COMPACT_ATOMS: atom_id res chain seq x y z
N MET A 1 -3.14 -0.48 24.18
CA MET A 1 -2.49 -0.38 22.86
C MET A 1 -1.91 1.02 22.73
N ASN A 2 -0.60 1.15 22.56
CA ASN A 2 0.06 2.45 22.41
C ASN A 2 0.06 2.82 20.92
N PHE A 3 -0.89 3.63 20.47
CA PHE A 3 -0.95 4.08 19.09
C PHE A 3 0.18 5.08 18.84
N ARG A 4 1.02 4.79 17.85
CA ARG A 4 2.10 5.69 17.46
C ARG A 4 1.49 6.88 16.74
N THR A 5 1.68 8.09 17.26
CA THR A 5 1.24 9.32 16.59
C THR A 5 1.93 9.41 15.22
N LEU A 6 1.15 9.44 14.14
CA LEU A 6 1.69 9.61 12.79
C LEU A 6 2.18 11.06 12.65
N PRO A 7 3.36 11.30 12.03
CA PRO A 7 3.89 12.66 11.89
C PRO A 7 2.96 13.53 11.05
N THR A 8 2.76 14.76 11.50
CA THR A 8 1.86 15.77 10.92
C THR A 8 2.55 16.73 9.96
N THR A 9 3.80 16.48 9.58
CA THR A 9 4.63 17.42 8.78
C THR A 9 5.24 16.73 7.57
N GLY A 10 5.65 17.52 6.57
CA GLY A 10 6.19 17.08 5.27
C GLY A 10 7.50 16.28 5.31
N GLU A 11 7.81 15.63 6.43
CA GLU A 11 8.91 14.71 6.63
C GLU A 11 8.37 13.31 6.90
N LEU A 12 8.96 12.31 6.25
CA LEU A 12 8.57 10.91 6.46
C LEU A 12 8.93 10.46 7.89
N PRO A 13 8.10 9.61 8.53
CA PRO A 13 8.43 9.06 9.84
C PRO A 13 9.76 8.33 9.78
N ARG A 14 10.68 8.66 10.70
CA ARG A 14 11.99 7.98 10.80
C ARG A 14 11.86 6.52 11.22
N ALA A 15 10.74 6.17 11.83
CA ALA A 15 10.50 4.83 12.32
C ALA A 15 9.61 4.07 11.32
N LEU A 16 10.23 3.08 10.68
CA LEU A 16 9.57 2.22 9.70
C LEU A 16 8.96 1.00 10.39
N TYR A 17 7.89 0.48 9.79
CA TYR A 17 7.37 -0.84 10.16
C TYR A 17 8.21 -1.93 9.49
N THR A 18 8.43 -3.01 10.22
CA THR A 18 8.97 -4.24 9.63
C THR A 18 7.94 -4.88 8.71
N SER A 19 8.38 -5.71 7.76
CA SER A 19 7.46 -6.45 6.89
C SER A 19 6.53 -7.37 7.69
N GLU A 20 6.97 -7.89 8.83
CA GLU A 20 6.14 -8.70 9.72
C GLU A 20 5.01 -7.88 10.36
N GLN A 21 5.32 -6.65 10.82
CA GLN A 21 4.33 -5.74 11.37
C GLN A 21 3.26 -5.36 10.33
N VAL A 22 3.68 -5.05 9.09
CA VAL A 22 2.73 -4.73 8.01
C VAL A 22 1.82 -5.92 7.71
N ARG A 23 2.36 -7.14 7.59
CA ARG A 23 1.53 -8.35 7.44
C ARG A 23 0.59 -8.56 8.63
N GLY A 24 1.00 -8.15 9.84
CA GLY A 24 0.15 -8.15 11.02
C GLY A 24 -1.02 -7.19 10.89
N PHE A 25 -0.81 -6.00 10.33
CA PHE A 25 -1.87 -5.03 10.07
C PHE A 25 -2.86 -5.55 9.03
N ASP A 26 -2.40 -6.19 7.96
CA ASP A 26 -3.28 -6.80 6.96
C ASP A 26 -4.16 -7.88 7.59
N ARG A 27 -3.58 -8.75 8.43
CA ARG A 27 -4.34 -9.77 9.17
C ARG A 27 -5.38 -9.16 10.09
N LEU A 28 -5.05 -8.08 10.79
CA LEU A 28 -6.01 -7.37 11.66
C LEU A 28 -7.13 -6.72 10.84
N ALA A 29 -6.80 -6.06 9.71
CA ALA A 29 -7.77 -5.46 8.81
C ALA A 29 -8.77 -6.51 8.27
N ILE A 30 -8.26 -7.68 7.87
CA ILE A 30 -9.08 -8.76 7.33
C ILE A 30 -9.89 -9.46 8.42
N GLY A 31 -9.25 -9.81 9.54
CA GLY A 31 -9.88 -10.59 10.60
C GLY A 31 -10.79 -9.76 11.49
N GLU A 32 -10.24 -8.73 12.14
CA GLU A 32 -10.93 -7.95 13.16
C GLU A 32 -11.85 -6.89 12.55
N PHE A 33 -11.40 -6.24 11.48
CA PHE A 33 -12.18 -5.18 10.83
C PHE A 33 -13.01 -5.67 9.63
N SER A 34 -12.96 -6.98 9.33
CA SER A 34 -13.72 -7.59 8.23
C SER A 34 -13.53 -6.90 6.86
N ILE A 35 -12.37 -6.27 6.63
CA ILE A 35 -12.06 -5.66 5.35
C ILE A 35 -11.51 -6.74 4.41
N PRO A 36 -12.15 -7.04 3.27
CA PRO A 36 -11.66 -8.05 2.35
C PRO A 36 -10.22 -7.77 1.90
N GLY A 37 -9.37 -8.81 1.85
CA GLY A 37 -7.98 -8.65 1.41
C GLY A 37 -7.86 -8.10 -0.02
N LEU A 38 -8.81 -8.43 -0.90
CA LEU A 38 -8.90 -7.86 -2.24
C LEU A 38 -9.11 -6.34 -2.21
N GLU A 39 -9.96 -5.85 -1.31
CA GLU A 39 -10.20 -4.40 -1.16
C GLU A 39 -8.95 -3.67 -0.67
N LEU A 40 -8.15 -4.28 0.21
CA LEU A 40 -6.86 -3.73 0.63
C LEU A 40 -5.89 -3.60 -0.57
N MET A 41 -5.83 -4.64 -1.41
CA MET A 41 -5.00 -4.68 -2.62
C MET A 41 -5.43 -3.64 -3.65
N GLU A 42 -6.74 -3.53 -3.92
CA GLU A 42 -7.31 -2.49 -4.81
C GLU A 42 -6.97 -1.08 -4.33
N ARG A 43 -7.06 -0.82 -3.03
CA ARG A 43 -6.69 0.47 -2.44
C ARG A 43 -5.20 0.77 -2.61
N ALA A 44 -4.34 -0.23 -2.38
CA ALA A 44 -2.89 -0.07 -2.55
C ALA A 44 -2.51 0.21 -4.00
N GLY A 45 -3.01 -0.59 -4.95
CA GLY A 45 -2.75 -0.41 -6.38
C GLY A 45 -3.30 0.92 -6.91
N ARG A 46 -4.53 1.31 -6.54
CA ARG A 46 -5.10 2.62 -6.88
C ARG A 46 -4.22 3.76 -6.39
N ALA A 47 -3.79 3.73 -5.13
CA ALA A 47 -2.94 4.77 -4.57
C ALA A 47 -1.59 4.87 -5.30
N ALA A 48 -0.98 3.74 -5.64
CA ALA A 48 0.27 3.68 -6.40
C ALA A 48 0.09 4.25 -7.81
N PHE A 49 -0.98 3.86 -8.52
CA PHE A 49 -1.26 4.36 -9.86
C PHE A 49 -1.58 5.86 -9.87
N ASP A 50 -2.36 6.34 -8.91
CA ASP A 50 -2.66 7.76 -8.77
C ASP A 50 -1.39 8.58 -8.52
N LEU A 51 -0.47 8.07 -7.70
CA LEU A 51 0.83 8.70 -7.48
C LEU A 51 1.68 8.70 -8.76
N LEU A 52 1.71 7.58 -9.49
CA LEU A 52 2.41 7.46 -10.77
C LEU A 52 1.90 8.50 -11.77
N ARG A 53 0.58 8.63 -11.93
CA ARG A 53 -0.04 9.62 -12.83
C ARG A 53 0.29 11.06 -12.44
N ARG A 54 0.29 11.37 -11.15
CA ARG A 54 0.69 12.70 -10.66
C ARG A 54 2.17 12.99 -10.90
N ARG A 55 3.03 11.99 -10.72
CA ARG A 55 4.48 12.13 -10.80
C ARG A 55 4.99 12.18 -12.24
N TRP A 56 4.33 11.48 -13.16
CA TRP A 56 4.67 11.41 -14.59
C TRP A 56 3.43 11.63 -15.46
N PRO A 57 2.86 12.86 -15.50
CA PRO A 57 1.61 13.14 -16.21
C PRO A 57 1.71 12.97 -17.73
N GLN A 58 2.92 13.00 -18.29
CA GLN A 58 3.18 12.84 -19.73
C GLN A 58 3.52 11.39 -20.12
N ALA A 59 3.55 10.44 -19.18
CA ALA A 59 3.83 9.05 -19.50
C ALA A 59 2.71 8.48 -20.39
N GLN A 60 3.04 8.08 -21.62
CA GLN A 60 2.08 7.49 -22.56
C GLN A 60 2.05 5.97 -22.51
N ARG A 61 3.11 5.35 -21.96
CA ARG A 61 3.26 3.90 -21.85
C ARG A 61 3.79 3.57 -20.47
N VAL A 62 3.15 2.60 -19.82
CA VAL A 62 3.55 2.08 -18.51
C VAL A 62 3.74 0.58 -18.66
N ALA A 63 4.90 0.09 -18.23
CA ALA A 63 5.14 -1.34 -18.08
C ALA A 63 5.07 -1.70 -16.60
N VAL A 64 4.21 -2.65 -16.25
CA VAL A 64 4.09 -3.19 -14.88
C VAL A 64 4.80 -4.53 -14.84
N LEU A 65 5.80 -4.64 -13.96
CA LEU A 65 6.54 -5.88 -13.74
C LEU A 65 6.07 -6.49 -12.41
N ALA A 66 5.18 -7.47 -12.50
CA ALA A 66 4.59 -8.13 -11.34
C ALA A 66 5.28 -9.47 -11.06
N GLY A 67 5.60 -9.73 -9.78
CA GLY A 67 6.15 -11.01 -9.32
C GLY A 67 5.07 -12.06 -9.08
N THR A 68 5.37 -13.05 -8.23
CA THR A 68 4.41 -14.13 -7.87
C THR A 68 3.78 -13.98 -6.48
N GLY A 69 4.14 -12.94 -5.73
CA GLY A 69 3.62 -12.69 -4.37
C GLY A 69 2.41 -11.74 -4.34
N ASN A 70 1.92 -11.43 -3.14
CA ASN A 70 0.73 -10.57 -2.96
C ASN A 70 0.88 -9.18 -3.61
N ASN A 71 2.08 -8.59 -3.58
CA ASN A 71 2.37 -7.31 -4.24
C ASN A 71 2.18 -7.36 -5.76
N ALA A 72 2.20 -8.55 -6.36
CA ALA A 72 1.90 -8.70 -7.79
C ALA A 72 0.46 -8.27 -8.07
N GLY A 73 -0.46 -8.62 -7.18
CA GLY A 73 -1.87 -8.27 -7.31
C GLY A 73 -2.12 -6.76 -7.28
N ASP A 74 -1.34 -5.99 -6.53
CA ASP A 74 -1.37 -4.51 -6.57
C ASP A 74 -1.07 -3.96 -7.97
N GLY A 75 -0.28 -4.68 -8.77
CA GLY A 75 0.06 -4.31 -10.14
C GLY A 75 -0.99 -4.70 -11.18
N PHE A 76 -1.93 -5.58 -10.84
CA PHE A 76 -3.00 -6.04 -11.73
C PHE A 76 -4.33 -5.28 -11.54
N VAL A 77 -4.51 -4.59 -10.40
CA VAL A 77 -5.71 -3.81 -10.07
C VAL A 77 -5.73 -2.40 -10.68
#